data_AF-A0A1V2ILS5-F1
#
_entry.id   AF-A0A1V2ILS5-F1
#
_cell.length_a   1.000
_cell.length_b   1.000
_cell.length_c   1.000
_cell.angle_alpha   90.00
_cell.angle_beta   90.00
_cell.angle_gamma   90.00
#
_symmetry.space_group_name_H-M   'P 1'
#
loop_
_entity.id
_entity.type
_entity.pdbx_description
1 polymer ?
#
loop_
_entity_poly.entity_id
_entity_poly.type
_entity_poly.pdbx_seq_one_letter_code
_entity_poly.pdbx_strand_id
1 'polypeptide(L)'
;MIEYTVATGDGTSSETFRLVTTILDPADATALELAAVYQQRWEYELSLKEIETQLLAPGAGLRSKSPKMVRQEFWGLLLAHYAIRALMVEAADTDGIDPDRLSFQRTLNIVRRQITDQAAFSPLDTRAGDHQSHRRDP
;
A
#
# COMPACT_ATOMS: atom_id res chain seq x y z
N MET A 1 14.70 14.40 -27.05
CA MET A 1 13.24 14.38 -26.81
C MET A 1 12.70 13.13 -27.47
N ILE A 2 11.87 12.37 -26.74
CA ILE A 2 11.27 11.12 -27.23
C ILE A 2 9.76 11.27 -27.14
N GLU A 3 9.05 10.81 -28.18
CA GLU A 3 7.60 10.78 -28.22
C GLU A 3 7.15 9.34 -28.45
N TYR A 4 6.23 8.86 -27.62
CA TYR A 4 5.71 7.50 -27.71
C TYR A 4 4.24 7.46 -27.31
N THR A 5 3.52 6.50 -27.87
CA THR A 5 2.09 6.30 -27.60
C THR A 5 1.89 5.03 -26.81
N VAL A 6 1.14 5.13 -25.71
CA VAL A 6 0.70 3.97 -24.92
C VAL A 6 -0.76 3.72 -25.25
N ALA A 7 -1.10 2.50 -25.62
CA ALA A 7 -2.48 2.07 -25.78
C ALA A 7 -2.91 1.24 -24.56
N THR A 8 -4.16 1.39 -24.14
CA THR A 8 -4.77 0.52 -23.14
C THR A 8 -4.80 -0.92 -23.67
N GLY A 9 -4.73 -1.91 -22.78
CA GLY A 9 -4.65 -3.33 -23.16
C GLY A 9 -5.83 -3.85 -24.00
N ASP A 10 -6.96 -3.13 -24.02
CA ASP A 10 -8.12 -3.40 -24.86
C ASP A 10 -8.13 -2.60 -26.19
N GLY A 11 -7.14 -1.73 -26.41
CA GLY A 11 -7.00 -0.87 -27.59
C GLY A 11 -8.00 0.28 -27.67
N THR A 12 -8.84 0.49 -26.64
CA THR A 12 -9.95 1.45 -26.68
C THR A 12 -9.47 2.90 -26.55
N SER A 13 -8.36 3.12 -25.88
CA SER A 13 -7.76 4.44 -25.71
C SER A 13 -6.24 4.40 -25.91
N SER A 14 -5.71 5.51 -26.40
CA SER A 14 -4.27 5.71 -26.49
C SER A 14 -3.91 7.13 -26.05
N GLU A 15 -2.76 7.26 -25.39
CA GLU A 15 -2.24 8.53 -24.90
C GLU A 15 -0.80 8.70 -25.39
N THR A 16 -0.48 9.90 -25.86
CA THR A 16 0.86 10.24 -26.36
C THR A 16 1.63 10.98 -25.28
N PHE A 17 2.79 10.43 -24.93
CA PHE A 17 3.70 10.99 -23.95
C PHE A 17 4.94 11.57 -24.62
N ARG A 18 5.47 12.65 -24.04
CA ARG A 18 6.70 13.29 -24.49
C ARG A 18 7.70 13.36 -23.34
N LEU A 19 8.81 12.65 -23.51
CA LEU A 19 9.89 12.58 -22.54
C LEU A 19 11.03 13.54 -22.95
N VAL A 20 11.41 14.41 -22.02
CA VAL A 20 12.61 15.23 -22.11
C VAL A 20 13.69 14.58 -21.26
N THR A 21 14.86 14.32 -21.86
CA THR A 21 15.99 13.65 -21.21
C THR A 21 17.27 14.43 -21.49
N THR A 22 18.24 14.35 -20.58
CA THR A 22 19.60 14.87 -20.75
C THR A 22 20.54 13.91 -21.47
N ILE A 23 20.10 12.67 -21.73
CA ILE A 23 20.85 11.70 -22.53
C ILE A 23 20.72 12.10 -24.00
N LEU A 24 21.86 12.36 -24.65
CA LEU A 24 21.92 12.87 -26.01
C LEU A 24 22.31 11.79 -27.03
N ASP A 25 23.06 10.78 -26.61
CA ASP A 25 23.49 9.68 -27.46
C ASP A 25 22.50 8.50 -27.36
N PRO A 26 21.83 8.11 -28.46
CA PRO A 26 20.96 6.93 -28.48
C PRO A 26 21.68 5.59 -28.20
N ALA A 27 23.02 5.54 -28.30
CA ALA A 27 23.81 4.37 -27.93
C ALA A 27 23.93 4.20 -26.40
N ASP A 28 23.77 5.28 -25.63
CA ASP A 28 23.80 5.23 -24.15
C ASP A 28 22.48 4.71 -23.58
N ALA A 29 21.35 5.08 -24.19
CA ALA A 29 20.03 4.56 -23.86
C ALA A 29 19.07 4.73 -25.04
N THR A 30 18.42 3.65 -25.43
CA THR A 30 17.43 3.67 -26.51
C THR A 30 16.14 4.36 -26.08
N ALA A 31 15.36 4.83 -27.05
CA ALA A 31 14.05 5.43 -26.78
C ALA A 31 13.09 4.47 -26.05
N LEU A 32 13.19 3.16 -26.35
CA LEU A 32 12.35 2.14 -25.71
C LEU A 32 12.74 1.90 -24.25
N GLU A 33 14.03 1.83 -23.95
CA GLU A 33 14.53 1.71 -22.57
C GLU A 33 14.13 2.94 -21.75
N LEU A 34 14.27 4.13 -22.33
CA LEU A 34 13.85 5.37 -21.68
C LEU A 34 12.35 5.43 -21.42
N ALA A 35 11.52 4.99 -22.38
CA ALA A 35 10.08 4.88 -22.18
C ALA A 35 9.73 3.87 -21.08
N ALA A 36 10.39 2.70 -21.04
CA ALA A 36 10.16 1.67 -20.03
C ALA A 36 10.56 2.13 -18.61
N VAL A 37 11.71 2.78 -18.45
CA VAL A 37 12.15 3.34 -17.16
C VAL A 37 11.23 4.49 -16.74
N TYR A 38 10.75 5.29 -17.68
CA TYR A 38 9.78 6.34 -17.35
C TYR A 38 8.45 5.76 -16.85
N GLN A 39 8.01 4.60 -17.34
CA GLN A 39 6.88 3.88 -16.76
C GLN A 39 7.17 3.46 -15.31
N GLN A 40 8.35 2.92 -15.01
CA GLN A 40 8.73 2.59 -13.63
C GLN A 40 8.73 3.81 -12.70
N ARG A 41 9.04 5.00 -13.21
CA ARG A 41 8.94 6.26 -12.46
C ARG A 41 7.49 6.59 -12.08
N TRP A 42 6.53 6.30 -12.95
CA TRP A 42 5.11 6.46 -12.62
C TRP A 42 4.66 5.53 -11.51
N GLU A 43 5.18 4.30 -11.45
CA GLU A 43 4.91 3.38 -10.33
C GLU A 43 5.44 3.91 -8.99
N TYR A 44 6.56 4.64 -9.02
CA TYR A 44 7.05 5.34 -7.83
C TYR A 44 6.14 6.50 -7.42
N GLU A 45 5.64 7.30 -8.36
CA GLU A 45 4.65 8.35 -8.06
C GLU A 45 3.35 7.76 -7.49
N LEU A 46 2.91 6.61 -8.00
CA LEU A 46 1.77 5.88 -7.45
C LEU A 46 2.02 5.45 -6.00
N SER A 47 3.23 4.98 -5.69
CA SER A 47 3.63 4.63 -4.32
C SER A 47 3.59 5.83 -3.37
N LEU A 48 4.00 7.03 -3.81
CA LEU A 48 3.85 8.26 -3.02
C LEU A 48 2.37 8.60 -2.79
N LYS A 49 1.54 8.46 -3.84
CA LYS A 49 0.11 8.69 -3.75
C LYS A 49 -0.57 7.74 -2.76
N GLU A 50 -0.14 6.49 -2.65
CA GLU A 50 -0.66 5.54 -1.66
C GLU A 50 -0.47 6.05 -0.22
N ILE A 51 0.71 6.60 0.08
CA ILE A 51 1.01 7.17 1.40
C ILE A 51 0.09 8.37 1.66
N GLU A 52 0.00 9.30 0.70
CA GLU A 52 -0.76 10.53 0.86
C GLU A 52 -2.28 10.34 0.89
N THR A 53 -2.80 9.35 0.17
CA THR A 53 -4.26 9.22 -0.06
C THR A 53 -4.90 7.98 0.54
N GLN A 54 -4.13 6.91 0.79
CA GLN A 54 -4.68 5.63 1.25
C GLN A 54 -4.30 5.33 2.69
N LEU A 55 -3.05 5.62 3.09
CA LEU A 55 -2.62 5.51 4.48
C LEU A 55 -3.12 6.68 5.32
N LEU A 56 -2.96 7.90 4.80
CA LEU A 56 -3.66 9.07 5.33
C LEU A 56 -5.11 9.07 4.83
N ALA A 57 -6.04 9.53 5.67
CA ALA A 57 -7.39 9.76 5.18
C ALA A 57 -7.35 10.86 4.09
N PRO A 58 -8.17 10.77 3.03
CA PRO A 58 -8.19 11.81 1.99
C PRO A 58 -8.35 13.20 2.60
N GLY A 59 -7.40 14.11 2.32
CA GLY A 59 -7.38 15.47 2.85
C GLY A 59 -6.93 15.61 4.31
N ALA A 60 -6.57 14.52 4.99
CA ALA A 60 -5.98 14.56 6.32
C ALA A 60 -4.46 14.71 6.21
N GLY A 61 -3.93 15.83 6.73
CA GLY A 61 -2.50 15.98 6.96
C GLY A 61 -2.02 15.26 8.22
N LEU A 62 -0.71 15.35 8.48
CA LEU A 62 -0.12 14.87 9.72
C LEU A 62 -0.76 15.54 10.95
N ARG A 63 -1.04 14.75 11.97
CA ARG A 63 -1.72 15.21 13.19
C ARG A 63 -0.77 15.94 14.13
N SER A 64 0.50 15.54 14.15
CA SER A 64 1.53 16.08 15.01
C SER A 64 1.78 17.57 14.79
N LYS A 65 2.01 18.32 15.88
CA LYS A 65 2.24 19.78 15.86
C LYS A 65 3.64 20.21 16.27
N SER A 66 4.54 19.26 16.58
CA SER A 66 5.95 19.55 16.82
C SER A 66 6.84 18.88 15.78
N PRO A 67 7.97 19.49 15.36
CA PRO A 67 8.83 18.93 14.32
C PRO A 67 9.35 17.52 14.64
N LYS A 68 9.60 17.22 15.92
CA LYS A 68 10.03 15.88 16.37
C LYS A 68 8.92 14.85 16.14
N MET A 69 7.69 15.15 16.56
CA MET A 69 6.56 14.22 16.42
C MET A 69 6.13 14.07 14.97
N VAL A 70 6.21 15.14 14.16
CA VAL A 70 5.97 15.09 12.71
C VAL A 70 6.91 14.10 12.03
N ARG A 71 8.21 14.12 12.35
CA ARG A 71 9.16 13.13 11.81
C ARG A 71 8.81 11.72 12.25
N GLN A 72 8.44 11.51 13.51
CA GLN A 72 8.05 10.20 14.02
C GLN A 72 6.80 9.67 13.30
N GLU A 73 5.78 10.51 13.12
CA GLU A 73 4.55 10.16 12.41
C GLU A 73 4.84 9.80 10.95
N PHE A 74 5.70 10.57 10.28
CA PHE A 74 6.15 10.29 8.92
C PHE A 74 6.88 8.95 8.81
N TRP A 75 7.81 8.65 9.72
CA TRP A 75 8.47 7.34 9.78
C TRP A 75 7.48 6.20 10.01
N GLY A 76 6.45 6.42 10.83
CA GLY A 76 5.36 5.45 11.03
C GLY A 76 4.58 5.17 9.75
N LEU A 77 4.27 6.20 8.96
CA LEU A 77 3.61 6.05 7.65
C LEU A 77 4.49 5.27 6.66
N LEU A 78 5.78 5.61 6.56
CA LEU A 78 6.72 4.90 5.70
C LEU A 78 6.85 3.42 6.10
N LEU A 79 6.93 3.13 7.40
CA LEU A 79 7.01 1.76 7.90
C LEU A 79 5.73 0.97 7.59
N ALA A 80 4.55 1.59 7.75
CA ALA A 80 3.28 0.97 7.41
C ALA A 80 3.16 0.68 5.91
N HIS A 81 3.56 1.63 5.06
CA HIS A 81 3.61 1.44 3.61
C HIS A 81 4.53 0.27 3.22
N TYR A 82 5.75 0.27 3.76
CA TYR A 82 6.72 -0.79 3.53
C TYR A 82 6.19 -2.17 3.93
N ALA A 83 5.58 -2.28 5.12
CA ALA A 83 5.05 -3.56 5.61
C ALA A 83 3.94 -4.10 4.69
N ILE A 84 3.05 -3.24 4.19
CA ILE A 84 1.99 -3.64 3.26
C ILE A 84 2.60 -4.06 1.91
N ARG A 85 3.59 -3.32 1.39
CA ARG A 85 4.27 -3.67 0.14
C ARG A 85 5.04 -4.99 0.27
N ALA A 86 5.72 -5.23 1.39
CA ALA A 86 6.40 -6.49 1.65
C ALA A 86 5.41 -7.67 1.67
N LEU A 87 4.25 -7.50 2.32
CA LEU A 87 3.17 -8.49 2.31
C LEU A 87 2.63 -8.75 0.89
N MET A 88 2.48 -7.71 0.07
CA MET A 88 2.06 -7.86 -1.32
C MET A 88 3.07 -8.66 -2.14
N VAL A 89 4.37 -8.39 -1.98
CA VAL A 89 5.43 -9.15 -2.67
C VAL A 89 5.39 -10.62 -2.26
N GLU A 90 5.31 -10.91 -0.97
CA GLU A 90 5.22 -12.30 -0.47
C GLU A 90 3.97 -13.03 -0.99
N ALA A 91 2.82 -12.34 -1.03
CA ALA A 91 1.59 -12.89 -1.59
C ALA A 91 1.69 -13.12 -3.11
N ALA A 92 2.31 -12.20 -3.83
CA ALA A 92 2.51 -12.28 -5.27
C ALA A 92 3.44 -13.44 -5.66
N ASP A 93 4.55 -13.59 -4.91
CA ASP A 93 5.53 -14.68 -5.08
C ASP A 93 4.89 -16.05 -4.89
N THR A 94 3.91 -16.17 -3.97
CA THR A 94 3.19 -17.43 -3.72
C THR A 94 2.42 -17.91 -4.96
N ASP A 95 1.88 -16.98 -5.76
CA ASP A 95 1.08 -17.28 -6.95
C ASP A 95 1.84 -17.02 -8.27
N GLY A 96 3.12 -16.66 -8.20
CA GLY A 96 3.96 -16.35 -9.37
C GLY A 96 3.43 -15.18 -10.21
N ILE A 97 2.72 -14.23 -9.59
CA ILE A 97 2.20 -13.03 -10.24
C ILE A 97 3.13 -11.85 -9.98
N ASP A 98 3.15 -10.90 -10.90
CA ASP A 98 3.84 -9.63 -10.68
C ASP A 98 3.17 -8.86 -9.52
N PRO A 99 3.92 -8.44 -8.47
CA PRO A 99 3.37 -7.73 -7.33
C PRO A 99 2.68 -6.40 -7.68
N ASP A 100 3.06 -5.75 -8.79
CA ASP A 100 2.42 -4.50 -9.22
C ASP A 100 1.00 -4.73 -9.76
N ARG A 101 0.62 -5.98 -10.01
CA ARG A 101 -0.78 -6.35 -10.33
C ARG A 101 -1.69 -6.38 -9.11
N LEU A 102 -1.13 -6.39 -7.90
CA LEU A 102 -1.90 -6.36 -6.66
C LEU A 102 -2.29 -4.92 -6.31
N SER A 103 -3.57 -4.71 -5.98
CA SER A 103 -4.04 -3.39 -5.56
C SER A 103 -3.68 -3.10 -4.10
N PHE A 104 -2.83 -2.09 -3.87
CA PHE A 104 -2.46 -1.66 -2.51
C PHE A 104 -3.69 -1.32 -1.65
N GLN A 105 -4.66 -0.60 -2.20
CA GLN A 105 -5.90 -0.25 -1.49
C GLN A 105 -6.65 -1.49 -1.00
N ARG A 106 -6.74 -2.53 -1.85
CA ARG A 106 -7.40 -3.79 -1.51
C ARG A 106 -6.63 -4.50 -0.40
N THR A 107 -5.30 -4.58 -0.51
CA THR A 107 -4.44 -5.19 0.52
C THR A 107 -4.58 -4.46 1.85
N LEU A 108 -4.51 -3.12 1.85
CA LEU A 108 -4.68 -2.29 3.04
C LEU A 108 -6.02 -2.54 3.74
N ASN A 109 -7.11 -2.66 2.98
CA ASN A 109 -8.43 -2.96 3.54
C ASN A 109 -8.50 -4.37 4.16
N ILE A 110 -7.84 -5.36 3.54
CA ILE A 110 -7.73 -6.73 4.09
C ILE A 110 -6.95 -6.70 5.40
N VAL A 111 -5.78 -6.04 5.43
CA VAL A 111 -4.93 -5.89 6.62
C VAL A 111 -5.69 -5.19 7.75
N ARG A 112 -6.37 -4.08 7.46
CA ARG A 112 -7.18 -3.34 8.44
C ARG A 112 -8.27 -4.20 9.06
N ARG A 113 -8.96 -5.02 8.26
CA ARG A 113 -9.98 -5.96 8.75
C ARG A 113 -9.36 -7.00 9.67
N GLN A 114 -8.25 -7.62 9.24
CA GLN A 114 -7.56 -8.64 10.03
C GLN A 114 -7.05 -8.12 11.38
N ILE A 115 -6.46 -6.92 11.42
CA ILE A 115 -6.00 -6.29 12.67
C ILE A 115 -7.18 -5.97 13.59
N THR A 116 -8.29 -5.50 13.03
CA THR A 116 -9.51 -5.22 13.83
C THR A 116 -10.08 -6.51 14.42
N ASP A 117 -10.11 -7.59 13.64
CA ASP A 117 -10.55 -8.92 14.10
C ASP A 117 -9.60 -9.48 15.18
N GLN A 118 -8.29 -9.31 15.05
CA GLN A 118 -7.32 -9.68 16.09
C GLN A 118 -7.40 -8.79 17.34
N ALA A 119 -7.80 -7.53 17.20
CA ALA A 119 -8.08 -6.65 18.34
C ALA A 119 -9.42 -6.97 19.04
N ALA A 120 -10.26 -7.82 18.44
CA ALA A 120 -11.55 -8.24 18.98
C ALA A 120 -11.46 -9.45 19.93
N PHE A 121 -10.37 -9.60 20.67
CA PHE A 121 -10.35 -10.51 21.84
C PHE A 121 -11.40 -10.02 22.84
N SER A 122 -12.52 -10.73 22.94
CA SER A 122 -13.52 -10.51 23.98
C SER A 122 -12.87 -10.84 25.34
N PRO A 123 -12.84 -9.92 26.31
CA PRO A 123 -12.17 -10.15 27.60
C PRO A 123 -12.91 -11.13 28.52
N LEU A 124 -13.95 -11.84 28.04
CA LEU A 124 -14.74 -12.75 28.86
C LEU A 124 -14.80 -14.14 28.23
N ASP A 125 -13.85 -14.99 28.65
CA ASP A 125 -14.07 -16.43 28.78
C ASP A 125 -13.55 -16.86 30.16
N THR A 126 -14.23 -16.38 31.21
CA THR A 126 -14.15 -17.04 32.52
C THR A 126 -15.41 -17.85 32.67
N ARG A 127 -15.27 -19.18 32.62
CA ARG A 127 -16.20 -20.14 33.22
C ARG A 127 -16.56 -19.64 34.63
N ALA A 128 -17.67 -18.91 34.74
CA ALA A 128 -18.20 -18.49 36.02
C ALA A 128 -18.80 -19.72 36.68
N GLY A 129 -18.30 -20.01 37.88
CA GLY A 129 -18.51 -21.23 38.61
C GLY A 129 -19.97 -21.61 38.79
N ASP A 130 -20.20 -22.89 38.62
CA ASP A 130 -21.37 -23.63 39.04
C ASP A 130 -21.53 -23.47 40.56
N HIS A 131 -22.25 -22.43 41.01
CA HIS A 131 -22.59 -22.24 42.42
C HIS A 131 -23.72 -23.21 42.78
N GLN A 132 -23.31 -24.39 43.24
CA GLN A 132 -24.16 -25.36 43.93
C GLN A 132 -24.83 -24.68 45.13
N SER A 133 -26.16 -24.55 45.05
CA SER A 133 -27.00 -24.01 46.11
C SER A 133 -27.08 -25.01 47.27
N HIS A 134 -26.39 -24.70 48.37
CA HIS A 134 -26.54 -25.43 49.62
C HIS A 134 -27.90 -25.08 50.24
N ARG A 135 -28.91 -25.92 50.00
CA ARG A 135 -30.11 -25.99 50.85
C ARG A 135 -29.66 -26.30 52.29
N ARG A 136 -30.12 -25.48 53.24
CA ARG A 136 -30.19 -25.83 54.67
C ARG A 136 -31.67 -25.81 55.04
N ASP A 137 -32.17 -26.96 55.46
CA ASP A 137 -33.32 -27.09 56.36
C ASP A 137 -32.88 -28.04 57.49
N PRO A 138 -33.37 -27.81 58.72
CA PRO A 138 -34.23 -28.82 59.32
C PRO A 138 -35.63 -28.29 59.67
#